data_AF-A0A4Q7MXC4-F1
#
_entry.id   AF-A0A4Q7MXC4-F1
#
_cell.length_a   1.000
_cell.length_b   1.000
_cell.length_c   1.000
_cell.angle_alpha   90.00
_cell.angle_beta   90.00
_cell.angle_gamma   90.00
#
_symmetry.space_group_name_H-M   'P 1'
#
loop_
_entity.id
_entity.type
_entity.pdbx_description
1 polymer ?
#
loop_
_entity_poly.entity_id
_entity_poly.type
_entity_poly.pdbx_seq_one_letter_code
_entity_poly.pdbx_strand_id
1 'polypeptide(L)'
;MDINLISFETSGPRCSVALLRASAGAIRSIATRSHDGGQDHGQQILPLASSLLRDAGLTVASLHGVAFGQGPGGFTGLRVACGVAQGVAYTLDVPVLPVVSNLAVAAASSAAPGQLVMTALDARMDEVYLAVYRAPTQAGAAWQELLAPQLVAAADAVPWVESLLPGWQASHGAGVAAPLWAGDGWRLTQAGVRFAPELLALRPEAEIVARLGLEALLRGEGRPAPEAMPLYVRDKVAFTTAERANGDGGNPRASAPIYVQAMGAAHLDSVVDLEAQVQLHPWTRRNFEDALAAGYDAWVLCEGDAVVGFYIAMLAPDVSHLLAVAVAPERQRRGWGWRLLEHFSQRAAEAGLEGLLLEVRPSNTGALALYRRFGFEQIGVRKGYYEAGTEREDAWVFQKRLPVAAGSQA
;
A
#
# COMPACT_ATOMS: atom_id res chain seq x y z
N MET A 1 9.56 4.45 33.35
CA MET A 1 10.37 3.36 32.79
C MET A 1 11.38 3.97 31.84
N ASP A 2 12.65 3.61 32.00
CA ASP A 2 13.71 4.01 31.08
C ASP A 2 13.82 2.97 29.97
N ILE A 3 13.97 3.42 28.73
CA ILE A 3 14.01 2.59 27.53
C ILE A 3 15.27 2.95 26.76
N ASN A 4 16.05 1.94 26.39
CA ASN A 4 17.14 2.07 25.42
C ASN A 4 16.78 1.25 24.19
N LEU A 5 16.74 1.89 23.04
CA LEU A 5 16.40 1.28 21.76
C LEU A 5 17.52 1.53 20.77
N ILE A 6 17.97 0.49 20.07
CA ILE A 6 18.92 0.62 18.98
C ILE A 6 18.21 0.42 17.65
N SER A 7 18.58 1.17 16.62
CA SER A 7 18.01 1.04 15.28
C SER A 7 19.08 0.85 14.21
N PHE A 8 18.71 0.11 13.17
CA PHE A 8 19.59 -0.18 12.02
C PHE A 8 18.90 0.18 10.71
N GLU A 9 19.55 0.97 9.86
CA GLU A 9 19.01 1.33 8.55
C GLU A 9 20.10 1.19 7.47
N THR A 10 19.85 0.27 6.53
CA THR A 10 20.78 -0.13 5.47
C THR A 10 20.07 -0.36 4.13
N SER A 11 18.83 0.11 3.97
CA SER A 11 18.02 0.01 2.74
C SER A 11 18.56 0.89 1.61
N GLY A 12 19.17 2.02 1.94
CA GLY A 12 19.74 2.99 1.01
C GLY A 12 21.25 2.77 0.74
N PRO A 13 21.94 3.77 0.16
CA PRO A 13 23.39 3.72 -0.07
C PRO A 13 24.24 3.98 1.19
N ARG A 14 23.60 4.42 2.27
CA ARG A 14 24.21 4.77 3.55
C ARG A 14 23.78 3.74 4.59
N CYS A 15 24.75 3.20 5.31
CA CYS A 15 24.52 2.44 6.53
C CYS A 15 24.40 3.43 7.69
N SER A 16 23.35 3.36 8.49
CA SER A 16 23.20 4.18 9.70
C SER A 16 22.70 3.36 10.88
N VAL A 17 23.12 3.77 12.07
CA VAL A 17 22.73 3.19 13.35
C VAL A 17 22.36 4.34 14.29
N ALA A 18 21.30 4.19 15.07
CA ALA A 18 20.97 5.13 16.13
C ALA A 18 20.77 4.42 17.46
N LEU A 19 21.16 5.09 18.54
CA LEU A 19 20.86 4.70 19.91
C LEU A 19 19.94 5.77 20.51
N LEU A 20 18.70 5.39 20.78
CA LEU A 20 17.69 6.22 21.41
C LEU A 20 17.56 5.85 22.88
N ARG A 21 17.49 6.88 23.73
CA ARG A 21 17.19 6.75 25.15
C ARG A 21 15.92 7.53 25.48
N ALA A 22 14.96 6.87 26.11
CA ALA A 22 13.69 7.46 26.53
C ALA A 22 13.44 7.21 28.02
N SER A 23 12.67 8.08 28.65
CA SER A 23 12.25 7.95 30.04
C SER A 23 10.82 8.43 30.17
N ALA A 24 9.95 7.59 30.75
CA ALA A 24 8.51 7.85 30.83
C ALA A 24 7.87 8.19 29.46
N GLY A 25 8.29 7.47 28.42
CA GLY A 25 7.82 7.64 27.04
C GLY A 25 8.42 8.83 26.28
N ALA A 26 9.09 9.76 26.96
CA ALA A 26 9.72 10.91 26.32
C ALA A 26 11.18 10.62 25.93
N ILE A 27 11.57 11.01 24.72
CA ILE A 27 12.96 10.90 24.24
C ILE A 27 13.85 11.83 25.06
N ARG A 28 14.91 11.28 25.64
CA ARG A 28 15.94 12.01 26.40
C ARG A 28 17.15 12.31 25.54
N SER A 29 17.58 11.36 24.72
CA SER A 29 18.66 11.55 23.78
C SER A 29 18.55 10.59 22.60
N ILE A 30 19.14 11.00 21.49
CA ILE A 30 19.38 10.15 20.33
C ILE A 30 20.78 10.43 19.82
N ALA A 31 21.55 9.38 19.56
CA ALA A 31 22.88 9.48 19.00
C ALA A 31 22.95 8.62 17.74
N THR A 32 23.49 9.19 16.66
CA THR A 32 23.59 8.51 15.36
C THR A 32 25.04 8.32 14.95
N ARG A 33 25.29 7.26 14.19
CA ARG A 33 26.51 7.07 13.40
C ARG A 33 26.12 6.55 12.04
N SER A 34 26.85 6.98 11.02
CA SER A 34 26.62 6.55 9.65
C SER A 34 27.93 6.29 8.93
N HIS A 35 27.84 5.50 7.88
CA HIS A 35 28.92 5.22 6.95
C HIS A 35 28.36 5.25 5.53
N ASP A 36 28.99 6.06 4.68
CA ASP A 36 28.69 6.10 3.25
C ASP A 36 29.50 4.99 2.56
N GLY A 37 28.82 4.01 1.94
CA GLY A 37 29.51 2.86 1.34
C GLY A 37 28.62 1.63 1.23
N GLY A 38 27.86 1.52 0.15
CA GLY A 38 26.84 0.48 -0.05
C GLY A 38 27.34 -0.98 0.01
N GLN A 39 28.61 -1.23 -0.30
CA GLN A 39 29.19 -2.58 -0.35
C GLN A 39 29.65 -3.10 1.01
N ASP A 40 29.83 -2.21 1.99
CA ASP A 40 30.46 -2.54 3.28
C ASP A 40 29.48 -2.57 4.46
N HIS A 41 28.17 -2.51 4.19
CA HIS A 41 27.13 -2.47 5.23
C HIS A 41 27.32 -3.55 6.31
N GLY A 42 27.58 -4.80 5.90
CA GLY A 42 27.78 -5.92 6.82
C GLY A 42 29.02 -5.79 7.70
N GLN A 43 30.07 -5.11 7.22
CA GLN A 43 31.29 -4.89 7.98
C GLN A 43 31.16 -3.70 8.95
N GLN A 44 30.35 -2.68 8.60
CA GLN A 44 30.30 -1.41 9.32
C GLN A 44 29.19 -1.35 10.39
N ILE A 45 28.07 -2.05 10.20
CA ILE A 45 26.90 -1.93 11.07
C ILE A 45 27.19 -2.25 12.56
N LEU A 46 27.94 -3.32 12.85
CA LEU A 46 28.28 -3.71 14.22
C LEU A 46 29.33 -2.79 14.88
N PRO A 47 30.41 -2.37 14.19
CA PRO A 47 31.31 -1.33 14.69
C PRO A 47 30.59 -0.02 15.05
N LEU A 48 29.66 0.44 14.21
CA LEU A 48 28.88 1.65 14.47
C LEU A 48 28.03 1.49 15.74
N ALA A 49 27.31 0.38 15.86
CA ALA A 49 26.49 0.06 17.04
C ALA A 49 27.32 -0.02 18.32
N SER A 50 28.47 -0.70 18.26
CA SER A 50 29.38 -0.86 19.39
C SER A 50 29.95 0.48 19.85
N SER A 51 30.23 1.40 18.91
CA SER A 51 30.69 2.74 19.24
C SER A 51 29.63 3.56 19.98
N LEU A 52 28.37 3.52 19.52
CA LEU A 52 27.27 4.24 20.17
C LEU A 52 27.01 3.74 21.60
N LEU A 53 27.00 2.42 21.79
CA LEU A 53 26.81 1.83 23.13
C LEU A 53 27.94 2.22 24.08
N ARG A 54 29.19 2.12 23.62
CA ARG A 54 30.36 2.51 24.41
C ARG A 54 30.34 3.98 24.79
N ASP A 55 30.05 4.88 23.85
CA ASP A 55 29.99 6.33 24.09
C ASP A 55 28.87 6.68 25.10
N ALA A 56 27.80 5.89 25.14
CA ALA A 56 26.71 6.02 26.09
C ALA A 56 26.96 5.32 27.45
N GLY A 57 28.08 4.61 27.61
CA GLY A 57 28.36 3.79 28.79
C GLY A 57 27.40 2.60 28.95
N LEU A 58 26.80 2.12 27.86
CA LEU A 58 25.83 1.03 27.83
C LEU A 58 26.46 -0.24 27.26
N THR A 59 25.86 -1.37 27.60
CA THR A 59 26.15 -2.65 26.95
C THR A 59 24.94 -3.08 26.13
N VAL A 60 25.12 -4.08 25.26
CA VAL A 60 24.02 -4.67 24.49
C VAL A 60 22.90 -5.18 25.41
N ALA A 61 23.23 -5.69 26.60
CA ALA A 61 22.27 -6.15 27.60
C ALA A 61 21.37 -5.04 28.19
N SER A 62 21.69 -3.76 27.94
CA SER A 62 20.88 -2.63 28.40
C SER A 62 19.76 -2.23 27.43
N LEU A 63 19.66 -2.89 26.27
CA LEU A 63 18.66 -2.63 25.26
C LEU A 63 17.31 -3.25 25.66
N HIS A 64 16.23 -2.56 25.31
CA HIS A 64 14.83 -2.97 25.58
C HIS A 64 14.04 -3.22 24.28
N GLY A 65 14.67 -3.00 23.12
CA GLY A 65 14.08 -3.21 21.81
C GLY A 65 15.06 -2.88 20.69
N VAL A 66 14.81 -3.47 19.53
CA VAL A 66 15.66 -3.30 18.34
C VAL A 66 14.80 -2.92 17.14
N ALA A 67 14.95 -1.70 16.64
CA ALA A 67 14.27 -1.27 15.43
C ALA A 67 15.14 -1.51 14.19
N PHE A 68 14.52 -1.67 13.02
CA PHE A 68 15.28 -1.74 11.79
C PHE A 68 14.46 -1.28 10.58
N GLY A 69 15.17 -0.75 9.59
CA GLY A 69 14.65 -0.47 8.26
C GLY A 69 14.26 -1.77 7.57
N GLN A 70 12.96 -2.02 7.50
CA GLN A 70 12.41 -3.24 6.91
C GLN A 70 12.51 -3.23 5.37
N GLY A 71 12.60 -2.04 4.77
CA GLY A 71 12.52 -1.84 3.32
C GLY A 71 11.22 -1.14 2.90
N PRO A 72 10.99 -0.95 1.59
CA PRO A 72 11.81 -1.45 0.48
C PRO A 72 13.16 -0.73 0.29
N GLY A 73 14.08 -1.38 -0.43
CA GLY A 73 15.42 -0.84 -0.70
C GLY A 73 16.37 -1.89 -1.30
N GLY A 74 17.68 -1.67 -1.16
CA GLY A 74 18.72 -2.56 -1.66
C GLY A 74 18.70 -3.94 -1.00
N PHE A 75 18.58 -4.99 -1.81
CA PHE A 75 18.37 -6.37 -1.35
C PHE A 75 19.38 -6.88 -0.32
N THR A 76 20.68 -6.68 -0.58
CA THR A 76 21.75 -7.05 0.36
C THR A 76 21.66 -6.24 1.65
N GLY A 77 21.40 -4.94 1.53
CA GLY A 77 21.27 -4.02 2.64
C GLY A 77 20.15 -4.43 3.61
N LEU A 78 18.95 -4.74 3.10
CA LEU A 78 17.83 -5.15 3.95
C LEU A 78 18.12 -6.40 4.78
N ARG A 79 18.83 -7.39 4.21
CA ARG A 79 19.22 -8.61 4.91
C ARG A 79 20.22 -8.35 6.03
N VAL A 80 21.11 -7.37 5.85
CA VAL A 80 22.08 -6.98 6.89
C VAL A 80 21.36 -6.39 8.10
N ALA A 81 20.52 -5.36 7.93
CA ALA A 81 19.78 -4.77 9.05
C ALA A 81 18.85 -5.78 9.73
N CYS A 82 18.08 -6.56 8.94
CA CYS A 82 17.18 -7.57 9.48
C CYS A 82 17.95 -8.64 10.27
N GLY A 83 19.02 -9.22 9.71
CA GLY A 83 19.79 -10.28 10.37
C GLY A 83 20.49 -9.80 11.64
N VAL A 84 21.04 -8.59 11.63
CA VAL A 84 21.63 -7.98 12.84
C VAL A 84 20.56 -7.74 13.90
N ALA A 85 19.41 -7.17 13.51
CA ALA A 85 18.31 -6.91 14.43
C ALA A 85 17.80 -8.22 15.07
N GLN A 86 17.62 -9.26 14.27
CA GLN A 86 17.24 -10.59 14.74
C GLN A 86 18.26 -11.17 15.71
N GLY A 87 19.55 -11.14 15.37
CA GLY A 87 20.61 -11.69 16.23
C GLY A 87 20.68 -11.00 17.59
N VAL A 88 20.61 -9.66 17.60
CA VAL A 88 20.62 -8.88 18.85
C VAL A 88 19.35 -9.16 19.66
N ALA A 89 18.17 -9.05 19.04
CA ALA A 89 16.89 -9.19 19.72
C ALA A 89 16.66 -10.60 20.27
N TYR A 90 17.01 -11.64 19.50
CA TYR A 90 16.90 -13.03 19.92
C TYR A 90 17.78 -13.34 21.13
N THR A 91 18.99 -12.78 21.17
CA THR A 91 19.93 -13.01 22.29
C THR A 91 19.45 -12.36 23.59
N LEU A 92 18.78 -11.21 23.48
CA LEU A 92 18.35 -10.41 24.64
C LEU A 92 16.91 -10.69 25.08
N ASP A 93 16.16 -11.48 24.31
CA ASP A 93 14.72 -11.66 24.49
C ASP A 93 13.96 -10.33 24.52
N VAL A 94 14.28 -9.45 23.56
CA VAL A 94 13.63 -8.14 23.39
C VAL A 94 12.88 -8.07 22.05
N PRO A 95 11.82 -7.25 21.95
CA PRO A 95 11.06 -7.13 20.70
C PRO A 95 11.88 -6.51 19.57
N VAL A 96 11.61 -6.97 18.34
CA VAL A 96 12.00 -6.31 17.09
C VAL A 96 10.90 -5.37 16.60
N LEU A 97 11.30 -4.22 16.06
CA LEU A 97 10.41 -3.14 15.64
C LEU A 97 10.71 -2.82 14.16
N PRO A 98 10.10 -3.55 13.21
CA PRO A 98 10.30 -3.29 11.79
C PRO A 98 9.66 -1.96 11.39
N VAL A 99 10.41 -1.12 10.66
CA VAL A 99 9.94 0.18 10.15
C VAL A 99 10.06 0.20 8.64
N VAL A 100 8.95 0.47 7.95
CA VAL A 100 8.92 0.61 6.49
C VAL A 100 9.75 1.85 6.08
N SER A 101 10.64 1.70 5.11
CA SER A 101 11.58 2.75 4.70
C SER A 101 10.86 3.98 4.12
N ASN A 102 9.78 3.79 3.37
CA ASN A 102 8.93 4.88 2.91
C ASN A 102 8.26 5.62 4.09
N LEU A 103 7.80 4.91 5.12
CA LEU A 103 7.25 5.52 6.33
C LEU A 103 8.30 6.34 7.08
N ALA A 104 9.56 5.88 7.14
CA ALA A 104 10.65 6.66 7.71
C ALA A 104 10.88 7.97 6.94
N VAL A 105 10.77 7.97 5.61
CA VAL A 105 10.82 9.22 4.82
C VAL A 105 9.63 10.12 5.09
N ALA A 106 8.41 9.57 5.18
CA ALA A 106 7.23 10.34 5.52
C ALA A 106 7.37 11.03 6.90
N ALA A 107 7.85 10.30 7.91
CA ALA A 107 8.08 10.82 9.25
C ALA A 107 9.17 11.91 9.30
N ALA A 108 10.14 11.87 8.38
CA ALA A 108 11.18 12.90 8.26
C ALA A 108 10.69 14.19 7.56
N SER A 109 9.51 14.19 6.92
CA SER A 109 9.06 15.29 6.07
C SER A 109 8.53 16.52 6.82
N SER A 110 8.45 16.47 8.16
CA SER A 110 7.84 17.52 8.99
C SER A 110 6.40 17.86 8.58
N ALA A 111 5.64 16.85 8.15
CA ALA A 111 4.24 17.02 7.75
C ALA A 111 3.38 17.56 8.90
N ALA A 112 2.48 18.48 8.58
CA ALA A 112 1.47 18.98 9.50
C ALA A 112 0.45 17.86 9.84
N PRO A 113 -0.24 17.94 10.99
CA PRO A 113 -1.25 16.95 11.36
C PRO A 113 -2.30 16.73 10.25
N GLY A 114 -2.53 15.48 9.86
CA GLY A 114 -3.47 15.11 8.79
C GLY A 114 -2.98 15.34 7.35
N GLN A 115 -1.80 15.93 7.15
CA GLN A 115 -1.24 16.20 5.83
C GLN A 115 -0.83 14.91 5.12
N LEU A 116 -1.04 14.87 3.80
CA LEU A 116 -0.63 13.77 2.94
C LEU A 116 0.85 13.87 2.59
N VAL A 117 1.54 12.73 2.60
CA VAL A 117 2.94 12.63 2.19
C VAL A 117 3.08 11.53 1.13
N MET A 118 3.42 11.95 -0.09
CA MET A 118 3.74 11.14 -1.25
C MET A 118 5.22 10.79 -1.20
N THR A 119 5.54 9.53 -0.90
CA THR A 119 6.93 9.08 -0.77
C THR A 119 7.38 8.28 -1.99
N ALA A 120 8.53 8.62 -2.54
CA ALA A 120 9.17 7.83 -3.60
C ALA A 120 10.65 7.63 -3.28
N LEU A 121 11.09 6.37 -3.25
CA LEU A 121 12.50 5.98 -3.13
C LEU A 121 13.01 5.44 -4.47
N ASP A 122 14.24 5.77 -4.85
CA ASP A 122 14.87 5.23 -6.06
C ASP A 122 14.96 3.69 -5.99
N ALA A 123 14.21 2.99 -6.83
CA ALA A 123 14.22 1.53 -6.94
C ALA A 123 15.22 1.01 -7.98
N ARG A 124 15.98 1.91 -8.62
CA ARG A 124 16.81 1.70 -9.83
C ARG A 124 15.97 1.36 -11.06
N MET A 125 16.59 1.43 -12.23
CA MET A 125 15.96 1.05 -13.51
C MET A 125 14.79 1.95 -13.89
N ASP A 126 14.91 3.25 -13.62
CA ASP A 126 13.86 4.24 -13.85
C ASP A 126 12.54 3.87 -13.17
N GLU A 127 12.63 3.28 -11.99
CA GLU A 127 11.50 2.88 -11.15
C GLU A 127 11.64 3.48 -9.75
N VAL A 128 10.50 3.60 -9.07
CA VAL A 128 10.41 4.10 -7.70
C VAL A 128 9.63 3.13 -6.83
N TYR A 129 10.02 3.04 -5.56
CA TYR A 129 9.16 2.51 -4.52
C TYR A 129 8.24 3.63 -4.02
N LEU A 130 7.01 3.64 -4.51
CA LEU A 130 5.99 4.63 -4.20
C LEU A 130 5.13 4.18 -3.01
N ALA A 131 4.89 5.05 -2.05
CA ALA A 131 3.89 4.84 -0.98
C ALA A 131 3.27 6.18 -0.55
N VAL A 132 2.07 6.13 0.02
CA VAL A 132 1.34 7.31 0.47
C VAL A 132 0.89 7.14 1.91
N TYR A 133 1.21 8.14 2.74
CA TYR A 133 0.84 8.17 4.14
C TYR A 133 0.11 9.46 4.49
N ARG A 134 -0.65 9.39 5.57
CA ARG A 134 -1.23 10.55 6.24
C ARG A 134 -0.60 10.73 7.61
N ALA A 135 -0.16 11.96 7.87
CA ALA A 135 0.41 12.34 9.15
C ALA A 135 -0.63 12.21 10.28
N PRO A 136 -0.24 11.72 11.47
CA PRO A 136 -1.14 11.61 12.61
C PRO A 136 -1.75 12.98 12.97
N THR A 137 -3.05 12.99 13.31
CA THR A 137 -3.75 14.21 13.76
C THR A 137 -3.53 14.52 15.24
N GLN A 138 -3.15 13.51 16.01
CA GLN A 138 -2.89 13.59 17.45
C GLN A 138 -1.49 13.09 17.76
N ALA A 139 -0.84 13.70 18.75
CA ALA A 139 0.48 13.28 19.20
C ALA A 139 0.43 11.83 19.71
N GLY A 140 1.35 10.98 19.23
CA GLY A 140 1.45 9.57 19.62
C GLY A 140 0.56 8.60 18.82
N ALA A 141 -0.35 9.11 17.98
CA ALA A 141 -1.09 8.27 17.04
C ALA A 141 -0.18 7.78 15.90
N ALA A 142 -0.48 6.59 15.37
CA ALA A 142 0.27 6.03 14.26
C ALA A 142 -0.03 6.76 12.94
N TRP A 143 0.94 6.74 12.03
CA TRP A 143 0.73 7.18 10.65
C TRP A 143 -0.28 6.26 9.97
N GLN A 144 -1.20 6.84 9.20
CA GLN A 144 -2.13 6.06 8.41
C GLN A 144 -1.51 5.77 7.04
N GLU A 145 -1.38 4.49 6.70
CA GLU A 145 -1.01 4.04 5.36
C GLU A 145 -2.23 4.14 4.44
N LEU A 146 -2.13 4.93 3.37
CA LEU A 146 -3.17 5.05 2.34
C LEU A 146 -2.81 4.23 1.10
N LEU A 147 -1.52 4.10 0.83
CA LEU A 147 -0.97 3.23 -0.21
C LEU A 147 0.32 2.60 0.32
N ALA A 148 0.29 1.29 0.54
CA ALA A 148 1.47 0.49 0.86
C ALA A 148 2.56 0.65 -0.23
N PRO A 149 3.84 0.44 0.08
CA PRO A 149 4.91 0.52 -0.92
C PRO A 149 4.67 -0.37 -2.14
N GLN A 150 4.67 0.26 -3.33
CA GLN A 150 4.56 -0.40 -4.63
C GLN A 150 5.74 -0.03 -5.53
N LEU A 151 6.13 -0.95 -6.41
CA LEU A 151 7.12 -0.69 -7.44
C LEU A 151 6.42 -0.12 -8.67
N VAL A 152 6.83 1.08 -9.10
CA VAL A 152 6.21 1.81 -10.21
C VAL A 152 7.29 2.34 -11.14
N ALA A 153 7.02 2.37 -12.45
CA ALA A 153 7.86 3.13 -13.37
C ALA A 153 7.87 4.62 -12.99
N ALA A 154 9.04 5.25 -12.94
CA ALA A 154 9.19 6.63 -12.51
C ALA A 154 8.39 7.61 -13.39
N ALA A 155 8.24 7.30 -14.68
CA ALA A 155 7.43 8.09 -15.62
C ALA A 155 5.94 8.12 -15.25
N ASP A 156 5.42 7.02 -14.69
CA ASP A 156 3.99 6.85 -14.38
C ASP A 156 3.65 7.26 -12.94
N ALA A 157 4.67 7.39 -12.07
CA ALA A 157 4.47 7.61 -10.64
C ALA A 157 3.68 8.89 -10.32
N VAL A 158 4.02 10.01 -10.95
CA VAL A 158 3.31 11.28 -10.70
C VAL A 158 1.89 11.27 -11.27
N PRO A 159 1.65 10.97 -12.57
CA PRO A 159 0.30 10.88 -13.11
C PRO A 159 -0.61 9.95 -12.30
N TRP A 160 -0.04 8.83 -11.85
CA TRP A 160 -0.78 7.86 -11.07
C TRP A 160 -1.18 8.39 -9.69
N VAL A 161 -0.24 9.02 -8.97
CA VAL A 161 -0.55 9.63 -7.66
C VAL A 161 -1.57 10.76 -7.79
N GLU A 162 -1.43 11.61 -8.81
CA GLU A 162 -2.35 12.73 -9.04
C GLU A 162 -3.77 12.25 -9.35
N SER A 163 -3.94 11.11 -10.02
CA SER A 163 -5.27 10.55 -10.31
C SER A 163 -5.99 10.04 -9.04
N LEU A 164 -5.23 9.61 -8.03
CA LEU A 164 -5.78 9.13 -6.75
C LEU A 164 -5.97 10.24 -5.72
N LEU A 165 -5.27 11.37 -5.86
CA LEU A 165 -5.26 12.47 -4.90
C LEU A 165 -6.66 13.02 -4.56
N PRO A 166 -7.59 13.23 -5.51
CA PRO A 166 -8.94 13.70 -5.19
C PRO A 166 -9.68 12.78 -4.23
N GLY A 167 -9.52 11.46 -4.34
CA GLY A 167 -10.14 10.50 -3.42
C GLY A 167 -9.57 10.61 -1.99
N TRP A 168 -8.26 10.76 -1.86
CA TRP A 168 -7.62 10.96 -0.55
C TRP A 168 -7.90 12.33 0.08
N GLN A 169 -8.22 13.34 -0.73
CA GLN A 169 -8.64 14.65 -0.27
C GLN A 169 -10.14 14.71 0.09
N ALA A 170 -11.01 14.05 -0.70
CA ALA A 170 -12.46 14.07 -0.50
C ALA A 170 -12.89 13.40 0.82
N SER A 171 -12.10 12.46 1.33
CA SER A 171 -12.30 11.88 2.67
C SER A 171 -12.10 12.88 3.82
N HIS A 172 -11.79 14.15 3.53
CA HIS A 172 -11.49 15.20 4.51
C HIS A 172 -12.28 16.47 4.21
N GLY A 173 -12.93 17.03 5.24
CA GLY A 173 -13.58 18.34 5.16
C GLY A 173 -12.60 19.45 4.74
N ALA A 174 -13.13 20.56 4.23
CA ALA A 174 -12.35 21.66 3.66
C ALA A 174 -11.21 22.15 4.58
N GLY A 175 -9.99 22.27 4.03
CA GLY A 175 -8.83 22.86 4.73
C GLY A 175 -7.52 22.06 4.73
N VAL A 176 -7.41 20.97 3.97
CA VAL A 176 -6.18 20.14 3.95
C VAL A 176 -5.02 20.88 3.26
N ALA A 177 -3.87 20.95 3.92
CA ALA A 177 -2.63 21.48 3.36
C ALA A 177 -2.21 20.70 2.10
N ALA A 178 -1.51 21.37 1.17
CA ALA A 178 -1.01 20.73 -0.05
C ALA A 178 -0.18 19.46 0.28
N PRO A 179 -0.28 18.38 -0.51
CA PRO A 179 0.48 17.16 -0.26
C PRO A 179 1.99 17.44 -0.37
N LEU A 180 2.76 16.77 0.48
CA LEU A 180 4.22 16.80 0.41
C LEU A 180 4.74 15.68 -0.49
N TRP A 181 5.78 15.96 -1.24
CA TRP A 181 6.45 15.00 -2.12
C TRP A 181 7.86 14.77 -1.60
N ALA A 182 8.07 13.63 -0.92
CA ALA A 182 9.28 13.35 -0.16
C ALA A 182 10.01 12.11 -0.70
N GLY A 183 11.34 12.12 -0.60
CA GLY A 183 12.19 11.01 -1.03
C GLY A 183 12.92 11.26 -2.34
N ASP A 184 14.02 10.54 -2.52
CA ASP A 184 14.94 10.75 -3.64
C ASP A 184 14.46 10.21 -4.98
N GLY A 185 13.50 9.29 -4.98
CA GLY A 185 12.91 8.69 -6.18
C GLY A 185 12.18 9.71 -7.06
N TRP A 186 11.65 10.79 -6.48
CA TRP A 186 10.99 11.86 -7.25
C TRP A 186 11.92 12.55 -8.25
N ARG A 187 13.24 12.50 -8.05
CA ARG A 187 14.24 13.01 -9.01
C ARG A 187 14.25 12.28 -10.36
N LEU A 188 13.72 11.05 -10.40
CA LEU A 188 13.64 10.24 -11.61
C LEU A 188 12.41 10.59 -12.47
N THR A 189 11.48 11.37 -11.93
CA THR A 189 10.23 11.72 -12.60
C THR A 189 10.42 12.97 -13.46
N GLN A 190 9.80 13.00 -14.65
CA GLN A 190 9.86 14.14 -15.58
C GLN A 190 8.59 14.99 -15.55
N ALA A 191 7.71 14.78 -14.55
CA ALA A 191 6.42 15.44 -14.48
C ALA A 191 6.57 16.91 -14.08
N GLY A 192 5.62 17.75 -14.51
CA GLY A 192 5.60 19.21 -14.26
C GLY A 192 5.40 19.63 -12.80
N VAL A 193 5.57 18.70 -11.84
CA VAL A 193 5.47 18.96 -10.40
C VAL A 193 6.74 19.64 -9.91
N ARG A 194 6.57 20.73 -9.16
CA ARG A 194 7.69 21.38 -8.47
C ARG A 194 7.92 20.72 -7.12
N PHE A 195 9.05 20.04 -7.00
CA PHE A 195 9.47 19.40 -5.76
C PHE A 195 10.32 20.35 -4.90
N ALA A 196 10.10 20.32 -3.59
CA ALA A 196 10.93 21.04 -2.63
C ALA A 196 12.30 20.32 -2.47
N PRO A 197 13.46 20.95 -2.72
CA PRO A 197 14.76 20.29 -2.71
C PRO A 197 15.09 19.55 -1.40
N GLU A 198 14.67 20.11 -0.26
CA GLU A 198 14.84 19.54 1.07
C GLU A 198 14.08 18.22 1.24
N LEU A 199 12.87 18.12 0.68
CA LEU A 199 12.06 16.90 0.72
C LEU A 199 12.61 15.83 -0.21
N LEU A 200 13.16 16.23 -1.36
CA LEU A 200 13.86 15.31 -2.27
C LEU A 200 15.12 14.71 -1.63
N ALA A 201 15.79 15.43 -0.74
CA ALA A 201 17.00 14.96 -0.08
C ALA A 201 16.73 13.89 0.99
N LEU A 202 15.47 13.75 1.43
CA LEU A 202 15.09 12.80 2.46
C LEU A 202 15.33 11.36 2.01
N ARG A 203 15.86 10.57 2.96
CA ARG A 203 16.14 9.15 2.85
C ARG A 203 15.73 8.50 4.17
N PRO A 204 15.47 7.19 4.21
CA PRO A 204 15.30 6.50 5.48
C PRO A 204 16.60 6.60 6.27
N GLU A 205 16.51 7.06 7.52
CA GLU A 205 17.66 7.18 8.43
C GLU A 205 17.38 6.48 9.75
N ALA A 206 18.42 5.90 10.35
CA ALA A 206 18.30 5.16 11.60
C ALA A 206 17.72 5.99 12.75
N GLU A 207 17.94 7.31 12.78
CA GLU A 207 17.31 8.18 13.77
C GLU A 207 15.78 8.14 13.68
N ILE A 208 15.24 8.25 12.47
CA ILE A 208 13.79 8.24 12.26
C ILE A 208 13.22 6.85 12.51
N VAL A 209 13.94 5.80 12.11
CA VAL A 209 13.61 4.41 12.44
C VAL A 209 13.57 4.19 13.96
N ALA A 210 14.48 4.79 14.72
CA ALA A 210 14.46 4.68 16.19
C ALA A 210 13.24 5.36 16.81
N ARG A 211 12.85 6.54 16.29
CA ARG A 211 11.67 7.28 16.78
C ARG A 211 10.39 6.49 16.52
N LEU A 212 10.18 6.04 15.28
CA LEU A 212 9.04 5.19 14.91
C LEU A 212 9.05 3.86 15.67
N GLY A 213 10.24 3.28 15.88
CA GLY A 213 10.41 2.08 16.70
C GLY A 213 10.00 2.30 18.16
N LEU A 214 10.39 3.41 18.79
CA LEU A 214 9.96 3.74 20.15
C LEU A 214 8.44 3.87 20.22
N GLU A 215 7.83 4.58 19.27
CA GLU A 215 6.37 4.74 19.21
C GLU A 215 5.66 3.38 19.10
N ALA A 216 6.12 2.50 18.22
CA ALA A 216 5.60 1.15 18.08
C ALA A 216 5.78 0.33 19.37
N LEU A 217 6.94 0.44 20.03
CA LEU A 217 7.20 -0.24 21.30
C LEU A 217 6.25 0.21 22.40
N LEU A 218 6.00 1.52 22.51
CA LEU A 218 5.07 2.09 23.50
C LEU A 218 3.61 1.66 23.24
N ARG A 219 3.25 1.34 22.00
CA ARG A 219 1.95 0.77 21.62
C ARG A 219 1.88 -0.76 21.76
N GLY A 220 2.98 -1.43 22.13
CA GLY A 220 3.03 -2.89 22.25
C GLY A 220 3.07 -3.61 20.89
N GLU A 221 3.50 -2.94 19.82
CA GLU A 221 3.57 -3.47 18.44
C GLU A 221 4.89 -4.22 18.16
N GLY A 222 5.69 -4.47 19.19
CA GLY A 222 6.93 -5.24 19.09
C GLY A 222 6.67 -6.68 18.66
N ARG A 223 7.52 -7.23 17.79
CA ARG A 223 7.41 -8.61 17.29
C ARG A 223 8.52 -9.49 17.88
N PRO A 224 8.32 -10.82 17.93
CA PRO A 224 9.40 -11.77 18.19
C PRO A 224 10.48 -11.72 17.12
N ALA A 225 11.76 -11.91 17.50
CA ALA A 225 12.88 -11.89 16.56
C ALA A 225 12.72 -12.84 15.35
N PRO A 226 12.20 -14.08 15.48
CA PRO A 226 12.00 -14.97 14.33
C PRO A 226 10.99 -14.46 13.29
N GLU A 227 10.11 -13.53 13.66
CA GLU A 227 9.09 -12.95 12.76
C GLU A 227 9.58 -11.70 12.01
N ALA A 228 10.78 -11.18 12.33
CA ALA A 228 11.37 -10.11 11.53
C ALA A 228 11.71 -10.62 10.12
N MET A 229 11.18 -9.91 9.12
CA MET A 229 11.44 -10.21 7.71
C MET A 229 11.62 -8.91 6.93
N PRO A 230 12.53 -8.86 5.94
CA PRO A 230 12.58 -7.75 4.99
C PRO A 230 11.27 -7.61 4.20
N LEU A 231 10.92 -6.37 3.86
CA LEU A 231 9.84 -6.03 2.95
C LEU A 231 10.38 -5.99 1.52
N TYR A 232 10.14 -7.06 0.76
CA TYR A 232 10.46 -7.13 -0.66
C TYR A 232 9.27 -6.68 -1.49
N VAL A 233 9.43 -5.58 -2.24
CA VAL A 233 8.39 -5.04 -3.14
C VAL A 233 8.67 -5.38 -4.59
N ARG A 234 9.94 -5.59 -4.96
CA ARG A 234 10.33 -6.08 -6.28
C ARG A 234 10.33 -7.61 -6.28
N ASP A 235 9.27 -8.20 -6.83
CA ASP A 235 9.09 -9.65 -6.91
C ASP A 235 10.15 -10.35 -7.77
N LYS A 236 10.63 -9.68 -8.82
CA LYS A 236 11.54 -10.28 -9.80
C LYS A 236 12.77 -9.40 -10.06
N VAL A 237 13.91 -9.84 -9.56
CA VAL A 237 15.20 -9.14 -9.69
C VAL A 237 16.07 -9.66 -10.83
N ALA A 238 15.70 -10.79 -11.45
CA ALA A 238 16.41 -11.37 -12.60
C ALA A 238 15.47 -12.24 -13.45
N PHE A 239 15.69 -12.28 -14.77
CA PHE A 239 15.07 -13.26 -15.66
C PHE A 239 15.65 -14.66 -15.44
N THR A 240 14.80 -15.68 -15.57
CA THR A 240 15.20 -17.10 -15.57
C THR A 240 16.03 -17.43 -16.82
N THR A 241 16.75 -18.55 -16.79
CA THR A 241 17.54 -19.02 -17.95
C THR A 241 16.68 -19.22 -19.20
N ALA A 242 15.43 -19.69 -19.04
CA ALA A 242 14.49 -19.88 -20.15
C ALA A 242 14.02 -18.55 -20.75
N GLU A 243 13.75 -17.54 -19.91
CA GLU A 243 13.38 -16.20 -20.36
C GLU A 243 14.54 -15.50 -21.07
N ARG A 244 15.76 -15.65 -20.55
CA ARG A 244 16.97 -15.17 -21.24
C ARG A 244 17.17 -15.84 -22.59
N ALA A 245 16.86 -17.13 -22.69
CA ALA A 245 16.90 -17.87 -23.96
C ALA A 245 15.82 -17.39 -24.95
N ASN A 246 14.70 -16.86 -24.46
CA ASN A 246 13.64 -16.23 -25.26
C ASN A 246 13.95 -14.76 -25.63
N GLY A 247 15.13 -14.26 -25.29
CA GLY A 247 15.57 -12.90 -25.63
C GLY A 247 15.39 -11.87 -24.51
N ASP A 248 14.86 -12.25 -23.34
CA ASP A 248 14.73 -11.33 -22.20
C ASP A 248 16.10 -11.08 -21.55
N GLY A 249 16.71 -9.95 -21.86
CA GLY A 249 17.96 -9.47 -21.27
C GLY A 249 17.75 -8.42 -20.17
N GLY A 250 18.68 -8.33 -19.22
CA GLY A 250 18.65 -7.33 -18.15
C GLY A 250 17.82 -7.76 -16.94
N ASN A 251 17.23 -6.78 -16.24
CA ASN A 251 16.40 -7.02 -15.06
C ASN A 251 14.93 -6.78 -15.42
N PRO A 252 14.00 -7.60 -14.89
CA PRO A 252 12.57 -7.41 -15.09
C PRO A 252 12.15 -6.01 -14.64
N ARG A 253 11.41 -5.31 -15.50
CA ARG A 253 10.84 -4.00 -15.18
C ARG A 253 9.61 -4.14 -14.30
N ALA A 254 9.29 -3.08 -13.57
CA ALA A 254 8.03 -2.89 -12.87
C ALA A 254 6.88 -3.22 -13.81
N SER A 255 5.93 -4.00 -13.30
CA SER A 255 4.64 -4.12 -13.99
C SER A 255 3.98 -2.74 -13.97
N ALA A 256 3.23 -2.41 -15.02
CA ALA A 256 2.54 -1.13 -15.06
C ALA A 256 1.65 -0.98 -13.80
N PRO A 257 1.56 0.21 -13.21
CA PRO A 257 0.83 0.42 -11.96
C PRO A 257 -0.63 -0.01 -12.12
N ILE A 258 -1.18 -0.67 -11.08
CA ILE A 258 -2.57 -1.12 -11.08
C ILE A 258 -3.41 -0.31 -10.11
N TYR A 259 -4.45 0.34 -10.61
CA TYR A 259 -5.25 1.30 -9.85
C TYR A 259 -6.70 1.39 -10.28
N VAL A 260 -7.53 1.91 -9.38
CA VAL A 260 -8.97 2.09 -9.62
C VAL A 260 -9.23 3.58 -9.81
N GLN A 261 -9.99 3.95 -10.85
CA GLN A 261 -10.39 5.32 -11.13
C GLN A 261 -11.84 5.39 -11.63
N ALA A 262 -12.44 6.57 -11.60
CA ALA A 262 -13.82 6.76 -12.06
C ALA A 262 -13.95 6.43 -13.55
N MET A 263 -15.00 5.70 -13.91
CA MET A 263 -15.32 5.41 -15.30
C MET A 263 -15.82 6.70 -15.98
N GLY A 264 -15.40 6.91 -17.22
CA GLY A 264 -15.78 8.07 -18.02
C GLY A 264 -15.86 7.69 -19.50
N ALA A 265 -16.27 8.63 -20.34
CA ALA A 265 -16.49 8.37 -21.77
C ALA A 265 -15.26 7.77 -22.49
N ALA A 266 -14.06 8.19 -22.10
CA ALA A 266 -12.79 7.70 -22.67
C ALA A 266 -12.54 6.20 -22.40
N HIS A 267 -13.16 5.63 -21.36
CA HIS A 267 -12.98 4.22 -20.99
C HIS A 267 -13.99 3.29 -21.67
N LEU A 268 -15.05 3.83 -22.28
CA LEU A 268 -16.21 3.04 -22.69
C LEU A 268 -15.89 2.00 -23.76
N ASP A 269 -15.00 2.29 -24.72
CA ASP A 269 -14.61 1.32 -25.74
C ASP A 269 -13.97 0.09 -25.08
N SER A 270 -12.99 0.30 -24.20
CA SER A 270 -12.30 -0.79 -23.50
C SER A 270 -13.23 -1.56 -22.55
N VAL A 271 -14.15 -0.87 -21.88
CA VAL A 271 -15.10 -1.51 -20.95
C VAL A 271 -16.10 -2.39 -21.70
N VAL A 272 -16.63 -1.93 -22.83
CA VAL A 272 -17.55 -2.70 -23.67
C VAL A 272 -16.86 -3.94 -24.24
N ASP A 273 -15.63 -3.78 -24.74
CA ASP A 273 -14.83 -4.89 -25.24
C ASP A 273 -14.52 -5.91 -24.13
N LEU A 274 -14.22 -5.45 -22.92
CA LEU A 274 -13.96 -6.30 -21.76
C LEU A 274 -15.20 -7.08 -21.33
N GLU A 275 -16.35 -6.40 -21.23
CA GLU A 275 -17.62 -7.00 -20.87
C GLU A 275 -18.00 -8.13 -21.84
N ALA A 276 -17.83 -7.91 -23.15
CA ALA A 276 -18.09 -8.90 -24.19
C ALA A 276 -17.18 -10.14 -24.11
N GLN A 277 -15.97 -10.01 -23.55
CA GLN A 277 -15.06 -11.14 -23.35
C GLN A 277 -15.42 -12.00 -22.14
N VAL A 278 -16.06 -11.40 -21.12
CA VAL A 278 -16.30 -12.05 -19.83
C VAL A 278 -17.73 -12.56 -19.69
N GLN A 279 -18.72 -11.82 -20.21
CA GLN A 279 -20.13 -12.15 -20.06
C GLN A 279 -20.68 -12.91 -21.27
N LEU A 280 -21.50 -13.92 -20.97
CA LEU A 280 -22.29 -14.64 -21.99
C LEU A 280 -23.34 -13.72 -22.67
N HIS A 281 -23.90 -12.77 -21.91
CA HIS A 281 -24.89 -11.79 -22.37
C HIS A 281 -24.44 -10.40 -21.92
N PRO A 282 -23.49 -9.77 -22.65
CA PRO A 282 -22.84 -8.55 -22.21
C PRO A 282 -23.76 -7.33 -22.27
N TRP A 283 -23.54 -6.37 -21.38
CA TRP A 283 -24.11 -5.04 -21.54
C TRP A 283 -23.68 -4.41 -22.87
N THR A 284 -24.62 -3.73 -23.53
CA THR A 284 -24.32 -2.96 -24.73
C THR A 284 -23.66 -1.64 -24.37
N ARG A 285 -22.94 -1.03 -25.31
CA ARG A 285 -22.40 0.34 -25.17
C ARG A 285 -23.43 1.33 -24.59
N ARG A 286 -24.67 1.26 -25.08
CA ARG A 286 -25.76 2.14 -24.62
C ARG A 286 -26.09 1.93 -23.13
N ASN A 287 -26.02 0.70 -22.63
CA ASN A 287 -26.26 0.43 -21.20
C ASN A 287 -25.21 1.13 -20.32
N PHE A 288 -23.95 1.13 -20.74
CA PHE A 288 -22.88 1.85 -20.06
C PHE A 288 -23.07 3.37 -20.10
N GLU A 289 -23.41 3.91 -21.28
CA GLU A 289 -23.69 5.35 -21.45
C GLU A 289 -24.86 5.80 -20.59
N ASP A 290 -25.96 5.05 -20.59
CA ASP A 290 -27.16 5.34 -19.80
C ASP A 290 -26.85 5.28 -18.29
N ALA A 291 -26.04 4.30 -17.85
CA ALA A 291 -25.61 4.20 -16.45
C ALA A 291 -24.77 5.40 -16.00
N LEU A 292 -23.81 5.84 -16.82
CA LEU A 292 -23.01 7.04 -16.53
C LEU A 292 -23.87 8.31 -16.51
N ALA A 293 -24.79 8.45 -17.46
CA ALA A 293 -25.71 9.59 -17.52
C ALA A 293 -26.68 9.63 -16.32
N ALA A 294 -27.07 8.46 -15.81
CA ALA A 294 -27.89 8.33 -14.60
C ALA A 294 -27.12 8.52 -13.29
N GLY A 295 -25.80 8.73 -13.34
CA GLY A 295 -24.96 8.94 -12.16
C GLY A 295 -24.69 7.68 -11.35
N TYR A 296 -24.64 6.51 -11.99
CA TYR A 296 -24.26 5.27 -11.31
C TYR A 296 -22.80 5.32 -10.84
N ASP A 297 -22.49 4.63 -9.75
CA ASP A 297 -21.14 4.51 -9.20
C ASP A 297 -20.35 3.53 -10.08
N ALA A 298 -19.64 4.07 -11.08
CA ALA A 298 -18.95 3.31 -12.12
C ALA A 298 -17.43 3.56 -12.07
N TRP A 299 -16.65 2.48 -12.06
CA TRP A 299 -15.20 2.53 -11.84
C TRP A 299 -14.47 1.53 -12.71
N VAL A 300 -13.25 1.88 -13.15
CA VAL A 300 -12.36 1.02 -13.93
C VAL A 300 -11.09 0.69 -13.14
N LEU A 301 -10.59 -0.53 -13.29
CA LEU A 301 -9.28 -0.97 -12.86
C LEU A 301 -8.33 -0.88 -14.06
N CYS A 302 -7.31 -0.04 -13.95
CA CYS A 302 -6.31 0.19 -14.99
C CYS A 302 -4.98 -0.45 -14.62
N GLU A 303 -4.28 -1.01 -15.61
CA GLU A 303 -2.87 -1.40 -15.56
C GLU A 303 -2.12 -0.47 -16.53
N GLY A 304 -1.49 0.59 -16.01
CA GLY A 304 -1.06 1.73 -16.83
C GLY A 304 -2.26 2.41 -17.49
N ASP A 305 -2.28 2.49 -18.82
CA ASP A 305 -3.38 3.05 -19.61
C ASP A 305 -4.45 2.01 -20.01
N ALA A 306 -4.18 0.71 -19.77
CA ALA A 306 -5.08 -0.35 -20.18
C ALA A 306 -6.16 -0.63 -19.13
N VAL A 307 -7.44 -0.63 -19.53
CA VAL A 307 -8.53 -1.09 -18.66
C VAL A 307 -8.48 -2.61 -18.57
N VAL A 308 -8.24 -3.13 -17.36
CA VAL A 308 -8.12 -4.57 -17.06
C VAL A 308 -9.25 -5.09 -16.17
N GLY A 309 -10.14 -4.21 -15.72
CA GLY A 309 -11.34 -4.56 -14.96
C GLY A 309 -12.26 -3.35 -14.81
N PHE A 310 -13.50 -3.59 -14.38
CA PHE A 310 -14.43 -2.53 -14.01
C PHE A 310 -15.52 -3.04 -13.08
N TYR A 311 -16.23 -2.12 -12.45
CA TYR A 311 -17.56 -2.39 -11.93
C TYR A 311 -18.52 -1.22 -12.15
N ILE A 312 -19.81 -1.52 -12.11
CA ILE A 312 -20.90 -0.55 -12.07
C ILE A 312 -21.84 -0.93 -10.94
N ALA A 313 -22.16 0.05 -10.11
CA ALA A 313 -23.11 -0.08 -9.02
C ALA A 313 -24.13 1.05 -9.04
N MET A 314 -25.32 0.75 -8.54
CA MET A 314 -26.36 1.73 -8.26
C MET A 314 -26.43 1.94 -6.75
N LEU A 315 -26.38 3.20 -6.31
CA LEU A 315 -26.65 3.58 -4.93
C LEU A 315 -28.17 3.64 -4.73
N ALA A 316 -28.72 2.70 -3.97
CA ALA A 316 -30.11 2.72 -3.52
C ALA A 316 -30.18 3.24 -2.08
N PRO A 317 -31.38 3.60 -1.54
CA PRO A 317 -31.49 4.24 -0.23
C PRO A 317 -30.81 3.50 0.93
N ASP A 318 -30.88 2.17 0.95
CA ASP A 318 -30.38 1.36 2.07
C ASP A 318 -29.18 0.47 1.70
N VAL A 319 -28.91 0.28 0.40
CA VAL A 319 -27.88 -0.64 -0.11
C VAL A 319 -27.21 -0.12 -1.38
N SER A 320 -25.94 -0.47 -1.57
CA SER A 320 -25.27 -0.33 -2.86
C SER A 320 -25.43 -1.63 -3.66
N HIS A 321 -26.01 -1.53 -4.85
CA HIS A 321 -26.30 -2.69 -5.70
C HIS A 321 -25.27 -2.82 -6.82
N LEU A 322 -24.44 -3.86 -6.76
CA LEU A 322 -23.48 -4.20 -7.82
C LEU A 322 -24.21 -4.78 -9.02
N LEU A 323 -24.18 -4.07 -10.15
CA LEU A 323 -24.91 -4.43 -11.37
C LEU A 323 -24.04 -5.23 -12.35
N ALA A 324 -22.79 -4.81 -12.52
CA ALA A 324 -21.82 -5.47 -13.39
C ALA A 324 -20.42 -5.39 -12.77
N VAL A 325 -19.64 -6.46 -12.91
CA VAL A 325 -18.24 -6.50 -12.52
C VAL A 325 -17.49 -7.47 -13.41
N ALA A 326 -16.34 -7.05 -13.93
CA ALA A 326 -15.51 -7.87 -14.79
C ALA A 326 -14.03 -7.60 -14.55
N VAL A 327 -13.22 -8.63 -14.79
CA VAL A 327 -11.76 -8.57 -14.85
C VAL A 327 -11.31 -9.35 -16.07
N ALA A 328 -10.38 -8.77 -16.83
CA ALA A 328 -9.83 -9.36 -18.06
C ALA A 328 -9.39 -10.81 -17.82
N PRO A 329 -9.76 -11.78 -18.69
CA PRO A 329 -9.47 -13.20 -18.49
C PRO A 329 -8.00 -13.50 -18.15
N GLU A 330 -7.07 -12.80 -18.79
CA GLU A 330 -5.61 -12.94 -18.63
C GLU A 330 -5.10 -12.37 -17.30
N ARG A 331 -5.92 -11.57 -16.62
CA ARG A 331 -5.66 -10.93 -15.32
C ARG A 331 -6.46 -11.56 -14.18
N GLN A 332 -7.34 -12.53 -14.45
CA GLN A 332 -8.09 -13.23 -13.40
C GLN A 332 -7.18 -14.08 -12.49
N ARG A 333 -7.71 -14.46 -11.32
CA ARG A 333 -7.01 -15.24 -10.27
C ARG A 333 -5.76 -14.56 -9.67
N ARG A 334 -5.62 -13.24 -9.85
CA ARG A 334 -4.56 -12.40 -9.25
C ARG A 334 -5.04 -11.50 -8.12
N GLY A 335 -6.29 -11.67 -7.65
CA GLY A 335 -6.87 -10.85 -6.59
C GLY A 335 -7.60 -9.57 -7.05
N TRP A 336 -7.61 -9.25 -8.34
CA TRP A 336 -8.25 -8.02 -8.84
C TRP A 336 -9.75 -7.92 -8.62
N GLY A 337 -10.47 -9.05 -8.70
CA GLY A 337 -11.89 -9.08 -8.33
C GLY A 337 -12.13 -8.76 -6.86
N TRP A 338 -11.21 -9.18 -5.97
CA TRP A 338 -11.26 -8.82 -4.55
C TRP A 338 -11.04 -7.31 -4.36
N ARG A 339 -10.02 -6.75 -5.01
CA ARG A 339 -9.71 -5.31 -4.94
C ARG A 339 -10.86 -4.42 -5.44
N LEU A 340 -11.55 -4.83 -6.51
CA LEU A 340 -12.75 -4.14 -6.98
C LEU A 340 -13.89 -4.20 -5.94
N LEU A 341 -14.08 -5.33 -5.27
CA LEU A 341 -15.07 -5.47 -4.19
C LEU A 341 -14.72 -4.67 -2.93
N GLU A 342 -13.43 -4.55 -2.59
CA GLU A 342 -12.97 -3.65 -1.52
C GLU A 342 -13.30 -2.20 -1.83
N HIS A 343 -12.97 -1.75 -3.04
CA HIS A 343 -13.29 -0.40 -3.49
C HIS A 343 -14.80 -0.15 -3.47
N PHE A 344 -15.59 -1.07 -4.03
CA PHE A 344 -17.05 -1.01 -4.00
C PHE A 344 -17.61 -0.94 -2.57
N SER A 345 -17.09 -1.76 -1.64
CA SER A 345 -17.49 -1.75 -0.24
C SER A 345 -17.15 -0.43 0.45
N GLN A 346 -16.00 0.15 0.14
CA GLN A 346 -15.58 1.44 0.66
C GLN A 346 -16.49 2.57 0.17
N ARG A 347 -16.80 2.59 -1.14
CA ARG A 347 -17.70 3.59 -1.74
C ARG A 347 -19.10 3.58 -1.12
N ALA A 348 -19.64 2.40 -0.83
CA ALA A 348 -20.91 2.28 -0.12
C ALA A 348 -20.85 2.81 1.32
N ALA A 349 -19.76 2.52 2.05
CA ALA A 349 -19.57 3.03 3.40
C ALA A 349 -19.42 4.57 3.44
N GLU A 350 -18.70 5.14 2.47
CA GLU A 350 -18.57 6.60 2.31
C GLU A 350 -19.90 7.28 1.99
N ALA A 351 -20.79 6.58 1.28
CA ALA A 351 -22.16 7.03 1.02
C ALA A 351 -23.11 6.85 2.22
N GLY A 352 -22.64 6.30 3.34
CA GLY A 352 -23.45 6.05 4.54
C GLY A 352 -24.41 4.87 4.42
N LEU A 353 -24.18 3.96 3.47
CA LEU A 353 -25.04 2.81 3.24
C LEU A 353 -24.69 1.65 4.18
N GLU A 354 -25.71 0.91 4.61
CA GLU A 354 -25.57 -0.18 5.60
C GLU A 354 -25.35 -1.56 4.97
N GLY A 355 -25.42 -1.67 3.64
CA GLY A 355 -25.28 -2.95 2.97
C GLY A 355 -24.90 -2.90 1.50
N LEU A 356 -24.48 -4.05 1.02
CA LEU A 356 -24.16 -4.35 -0.37
C LEU A 356 -25.10 -5.43 -0.88
N LEU A 357 -25.51 -5.33 -2.14
CA LEU A 357 -26.39 -6.29 -2.80
C LEU A 357 -25.81 -6.67 -4.17
N LEU A 358 -25.95 -7.94 -4.55
CA LEU A 358 -25.65 -8.40 -5.91
C LEU A 358 -26.51 -9.61 -6.30
N GLU A 359 -26.65 -9.83 -7.60
CA GLU A 359 -27.11 -11.08 -8.18
C GLU A 359 -25.96 -11.84 -8.84
N VAL A 360 -25.97 -13.16 -8.72
CA VAL A 360 -24.97 -14.03 -9.34
C VAL A 360 -25.61 -15.30 -9.88
N ARG A 361 -25.11 -15.76 -11.03
CA ARG A 361 -25.49 -17.05 -11.63
C ARG A 361 -25.04 -18.22 -10.75
N PRO A 362 -25.89 -19.21 -10.46
CA PRO A 362 -25.50 -20.45 -9.78
C PRO A 362 -24.34 -21.18 -10.49
N SER A 363 -24.27 -21.10 -11.82
CA SER A 363 -23.18 -21.68 -12.62
C SER A 363 -21.83 -20.97 -12.46
N ASN A 364 -21.79 -19.72 -11.97
CA ASN A 364 -20.55 -18.96 -11.79
C ASN A 364 -19.87 -19.30 -10.46
N THR A 365 -19.35 -20.52 -10.37
CA THR A 365 -18.71 -21.06 -9.16
C THR A 365 -17.52 -20.22 -8.66
N GLY A 366 -16.78 -19.60 -9.58
CA GLY A 366 -15.67 -18.70 -9.24
C GLY A 366 -16.13 -17.43 -8.51
N ALA A 367 -17.15 -16.75 -9.04
CA ALA A 367 -17.73 -15.57 -8.41
C ALA A 367 -18.41 -15.92 -7.08
N LEU A 368 -19.13 -17.05 -7.01
CA LEU A 368 -19.74 -17.54 -5.77
C LEU A 368 -18.71 -17.75 -4.65
N ALA A 369 -17.56 -18.36 -4.97
CA ALA A 369 -16.48 -18.55 -3.98
C ALA A 369 -15.88 -17.21 -3.53
N LEU A 370 -15.66 -16.28 -4.47
CA LEU A 370 -15.16 -14.94 -4.17
C LEU A 370 -16.12 -14.18 -3.24
N TYR A 371 -17.41 -14.10 -3.59
CA TYR A 371 -18.39 -13.34 -2.82
C TYR A 371 -18.60 -13.91 -1.41
N ARG A 372 -18.66 -15.24 -1.26
CA ARG A 372 -18.74 -15.88 0.06
C ARG A 372 -17.52 -15.56 0.92
N ARG A 373 -16.32 -15.64 0.36
CA ARG A 373 -15.08 -15.28 1.07
C ARG A 373 -15.04 -13.81 1.45
N PHE A 374 -15.62 -12.94 0.63
CA PHE A 374 -15.73 -11.51 0.91
C PHE A 374 -16.79 -11.20 1.99
N GLY A 375 -17.59 -12.18 2.40
CA GLY A 375 -18.59 -12.06 3.46
C GLY A 375 -20.01 -11.77 2.98
N PHE A 376 -20.33 -12.05 1.72
CA PHE A 376 -21.72 -12.05 1.25
C PHE A 376 -22.42 -13.35 1.63
N GLU A 377 -23.70 -13.22 2.00
CA GLU A 377 -24.59 -14.32 2.30
C GLU A 377 -25.74 -14.36 1.29
N GLN A 378 -26.18 -15.57 0.93
CA GLN A 378 -27.34 -15.73 0.05
C GLN A 378 -28.62 -15.46 0.82
N ILE A 379 -29.41 -14.48 0.37
CA ILE A 379 -30.68 -14.09 0.99
C ILE A 379 -31.90 -14.49 0.17
N GLY A 380 -31.71 -14.91 -1.08
CA GLY A 380 -32.84 -15.28 -1.94
C GLY A 380 -32.44 -15.82 -3.32
N VAL A 381 -33.47 -16.09 -4.13
CA VAL A 381 -33.35 -16.56 -5.52
C VAL A 381 -34.37 -15.82 -6.39
N ARG A 382 -33.93 -15.25 -7.51
CA ARG A 382 -34.80 -14.74 -8.57
C ARG A 382 -34.92 -15.80 -9.66
N LYS A 383 -36.13 -16.34 -9.85
CA LYS A 383 -36.36 -17.43 -10.80
C LYS A 383 -36.26 -16.98 -12.24
N GLY A 384 -35.54 -17.74 -13.07
CA GLY A 384 -35.35 -17.48 -14.49
C GLY A 384 -34.84 -16.07 -14.77
N TYR A 385 -33.93 -15.55 -13.95
CA TYR A 385 -33.47 -14.17 -14.08
C TYR A 385 -32.58 -13.98 -15.31
N TYR A 386 -31.56 -14.82 -15.46
CA TYR A 386 -30.57 -14.71 -16.51
C TYR A 386 -30.95 -15.47 -17.77
N GLU A 387 -30.55 -14.95 -18.92
CA GLU A 387 -30.56 -15.68 -20.19
C GLU A 387 -29.43 -16.73 -20.22
N ALA A 388 -29.72 -17.93 -20.72
CA ALA A 388 -28.77 -19.03 -20.86
C ALA A 388 -29.10 -19.82 -22.14
N GLY A 389 -28.93 -19.18 -23.30
CA GLY A 389 -29.28 -19.78 -24.60
C GLY A 389 -30.80 -19.94 -24.76
N THR A 390 -31.28 -21.18 -24.93
CA THR A 390 -32.72 -21.50 -25.05
C THR A 390 -33.44 -21.63 -23.71
N GLU A 391 -32.71 -21.66 -22.59
CA GLU A 391 -33.26 -21.75 -21.24
C GLU A 391 -32.92 -20.50 -20.42
N ARG A 392 -33.63 -20.29 -19.29
CA ARG A 392 -33.33 -19.22 -18.34
C ARG A 392 -32.74 -19.80 -17.07
N GLU A 393 -31.71 -19.16 -16.55
CA GLU A 393 -31.04 -19.54 -15.32
C GLU A 393 -31.52 -18.64 -14.16
N ASP A 394 -31.69 -19.21 -12.98
CA ASP A 394 -31.99 -18.46 -11.76
C ASP A 394 -30.83 -17.52 -11.40
N ALA A 395 -31.10 -16.47 -10.63
CA ALA A 395 -30.07 -15.67 -9.97
C ALA A 395 -30.14 -15.86 -8.47
N TRP A 396 -29.00 -16.13 -7.83
CA TRP A 396 -28.89 -16.07 -6.38
C TRP A 396 -28.65 -14.63 -5.96
N VAL A 397 -29.46 -14.16 -5.00
CA VAL A 397 -29.38 -12.80 -4.45
C VAL A 397 -28.49 -12.86 -3.21
N PHE A 398 -27.40 -12.12 -3.24
CA PHE A 398 -26.39 -12.07 -2.19
C PHE A 398 -26.41 -10.70 -1.52
N GLN A 399 -26.30 -10.68 -0.19
CA GLN A 399 -26.23 -9.46 0.60
C GLN A 399 -25.07 -9.52 1.59
N LYS A 400 -24.42 -8.38 1.84
CA LYS A 400 -23.44 -8.19 2.91
C LYS A 400 -23.81 -6.94 3.69
N ARG A 401 -23.84 -7.02 5.03
CA ARG A 401 -23.98 -5.84 5.88
C ARG A 401 -22.63 -5.17 6.07
N LEU A 402 -22.62 -3.85 6.05
CA LEU A 402 -21.44 -3.05 6.40
C LEU A 402 -21.48 -2.71 7.89
N PRO A 403 -20.33 -2.55 8.57
CA PRO A 403 -20.30 -2.06 9.93
C PRO A 403 -20.89 -0.64 9.95
N VAL A 404 -21.87 -0.41 10.82
CA VAL A 404 -22.39 0.95 11.06
C VAL A 404 -21.21 1.78 11.57
N ALA A 405 -20.84 2.84 10.85
CA ALA A 405 -19.89 3.80 11.36
C ALA A 405 -20.45 4.31 12.69
N ALA A 406 -19.69 4.20 13.78
CA ALA A 406 -20.10 4.70 15.09
C ALA A 406 -20.25 6.23 15.01
N GLY A 407 -21.44 6.68 14.59
CA GLY A 407 -21.79 8.07 14.43
C GLY A 407 -22.21 8.64 15.77
N SER A 408 -21.40 9.58 16.26
CA SER A 408 -21.84 10.90 16.68
C SER A 408 -23.34 10.99 16.99
N GLN A 409 -23.72 10.62 18.20
CA GLN A 409 -24.99 11.10 18.75
C GLN A 409 -24.83 12.60 18.98
N ALA A 410 -25.56 13.38 18.18
CA ALA A 410 -25.83 14.78 18.45
C ALA A 410 -26.77 14.91 19.66
#